data_AF-C6S4U8-F1
#
_entry.id   AF-C6S4U8-F1
#
_cell.length_a   1.000
_cell.length_b   1.000
_cell.length_c   1.000
_cell.angle_alpha   90.00
_cell.angle_beta   90.00
_cell.angle_gamma   90.00
#
_symmetry.space_group_name_H-M   'P 1'
#
loop_
_entity.id
_entity.type
_entity.pdbx_description
1 polymer ?
#
loop_
_entity_poly.entity_id
_entity_poly.type
_entity_poly.pdbx_seq_one_letter_code
_entity_poly.pdbx_strand_id
1 'polypeptide(L)'
;MIARRFHSGSLPPPSDLAQYNDIISNGADRIMAMAEKEQAVRHETIRQDQTFNRRGQLYGFISVILILLFAVFLVWSGYPATAASLAGGTVFALACAFVIGRSRDQGKN
;
A
#
# COMPACT_ATOMS: atom_id res chain seq x y z
N MET A 1 8.78 -6.68 45.20
CA MET A 1 7.87 -6.95 44.07
C MET A 1 8.07 -5.85 43.04
N ILE A 2 8.76 -6.11 41.92
CA ILE A 2 9.05 -5.07 40.91
C ILE A 2 7.89 -5.06 39.93
N ALA A 3 7.04 -4.04 39.98
CA ALA A 3 5.94 -3.84 39.04
C ALA A 3 6.52 -3.42 37.68
N ARG A 4 6.54 -4.33 36.70
CA ARG A 4 6.84 -3.98 35.30
C ARG A 4 5.62 -3.30 34.70
N ARG A 5 5.72 -2.02 34.36
CA ARG A 5 4.74 -1.34 33.51
C ARG A 5 5.10 -1.61 32.06
N PHE A 6 4.28 -2.42 31.39
CA PHE A 6 4.33 -2.55 29.95
C PHE A 6 3.46 -1.46 29.36
N HIS A 7 4.09 -0.58 28.58
CA HIS A 7 3.36 0.38 27.76
C HIS A 7 3.51 -0.01 26.28
N SER A 8 2.39 0.00 25.56
CA SER A 8 2.34 -0.30 24.13
C SER A 8 1.56 0.81 23.45
N GLY A 9 2.32 1.69 22.81
CA GLY A 9 1.85 2.89 22.13
C GLY A 9 3.04 3.79 21.83
N SER A 10 2.98 4.58 20.76
CA SER A 10 4.07 5.50 20.36
C SER A 10 4.31 6.62 21.38
N LEU A 11 3.35 6.86 22.28
CA LEU A 11 3.36 7.98 23.20
C LEU A 11 3.38 7.48 24.65
N PRO A 12 4.37 7.82 25.49
CA PRO A 12 4.40 7.41 26.89
C PRO A 12 3.15 7.85 27.66
N PRO A 13 2.76 7.15 28.73
CA PRO A 13 1.58 7.52 29.49
C PRO A 13 1.73 8.93 30.09
N PRO A 14 0.63 9.67 30.29
CA PRO A 14 0.66 11.07 30.74
C PRO A 14 1.43 11.29 32.05
N SER A 15 1.41 10.31 32.95
CA SER A 15 2.17 10.34 34.21
C SER A 15 3.68 10.37 33.99
N ASP A 16 4.16 9.69 32.96
CA ASP A 16 5.58 9.55 32.66
C ASP A 16 6.05 10.75 31.82
N LEU A 17 5.18 11.29 30.95
CA LEU A 17 5.41 12.56 30.25
C LEU A 17 5.69 13.73 31.21
N ALA A 18 4.95 13.82 32.31
CA ALA A 18 5.20 14.84 33.33
C ALA A 18 6.58 14.66 33.98
N GLN A 19 6.97 13.41 34.30
CA GLN A 19 8.30 13.11 34.86
C GLN A 19 9.43 13.44 33.87
N TYR A 20 9.22 13.29 32.56
CA TYR A 20 10.20 13.69 31.57
C TYR A 20 10.46 15.19 31.56
N ASN A 21 9.47 16.01 31.88
CA ASN A 21 9.64 17.47 31.98
C ASN A 21 10.42 17.89 33.23
N ASP A 22 10.35 17.10 34.30
CA ASP A 22 11.10 17.32 35.54
C ASP A 22 12.59 16.94 35.40
N ILE A 23 12.89 15.93 34.58
CA ILE A 23 14.26 15.44 34.34
C ILE A 23 14.94 16.24 33.21
N ILE A 24 14.18 16.58 32.17
CA ILE A 24 14.66 17.26 30.97
C ILE A 24 13.75 18.47 30.75
N SER A 25 14.34 19.66 30.72
CA SER A 25 13.58 20.87 30.42
C SER A 25 12.86 20.73 29.07
N ASN A 26 11.54 20.95 29.08
CA ASN A 26 10.64 20.78 27.94
C ASN A 26 10.62 19.35 27.34
N GLY A 27 10.88 18.32 28.16
CA GLY A 27 10.95 16.92 27.72
C GLY A 27 9.63 16.38 27.17
N ALA A 28 8.50 16.76 27.78
CA ALA A 28 7.18 16.31 27.33
C ALA A 28 6.83 16.80 25.92
N ASP A 29 7.07 18.08 25.65
CA ASP A 29 6.83 18.73 24.35
C ASP A 29 7.70 18.14 23.24
N ARG A 30 8.98 17.85 23.55
CA ARG A 30 9.89 17.19 22.60
C ARG A 30 9.43 15.79 22.21
N ILE A 31 8.84 15.04 23.15
CA ILE A 31 8.28 13.71 22.87
C ILE A 31 6.99 13.83 22.04
N MET A 32 6.11 14.77 22.39
CA MET A 32 4.90 15.06 21.60
C MET A 32 5.23 15.48 20.17
N ALA A 33 6.15 16.42 19.99
CA ALA A 33 6.60 16.89 18.67
C ALA A 33 7.25 15.77 17.85
N MET A 34 7.98 14.85 18.49
CA MET A 34 8.54 13.67 17.82
C MET A 34 7.44 12.72 17.34
N ALA A 35 6.43 12.46 18.17
CA ALA A 35 5.28 11.62 17.82
C ALA A 35 4.42 12.24 16.71
N GLU A 36 4.16 13.55 16.76
CA GLU A 36 3.46 14.29 15.70
C GLU A 36 4.21 14.23 14.37
N LYS A 37 5.53 14.41 14.40
CA LYS A 37 6.37 14.28 13.20
C LYS A 37 6.31 12.87 12.62
N GLU A 38 6.34 11.84 13.47
CA GLU A 38 6.21 10.44 13.02
C GLU A 38 4.83 10.17 12.43
N GLN A 39 3.75 10.70 13.04
CA GLN A 39 2.40 10.62 12.48
C GLN A 39 2.29 11.34 11.13
N ALA A 40 2.86 12.54 11.00
CA ALA A 40 2.88 13.27 9.74
C ALA A 40 3.59 12.50 8.62
N VAL A 41 4.74 11.88 8.92
CA VAL A 41 5.46 11.02 7.97
C VAL A 41 4.61 9.81 7.59
N ARG A 42 3.95 9.14 8.54
CA ARG A 42 3.06 8.00 8.26
C ARG A 42 1.89 8.41 7.36
N HIS A 43 1.27 9.55 7.62
CA HIS A 43 0.18 10.07 6.79
C HIS A 43 0.65 10.41 5.37
N GLU A 44 1.85 10.97 5.23
CA GLU A 44 2.44 11.25 3.92
C GLU A 44 2.76 9.96 3.15
N THR A 45 3.34 8.95 3.80
CA THR A 45 3.59 7.64 3.19
C THR A 45 2.30 6.99 2.71
N ILE A 46 1.24 7.00 3.53
CA ILE A 46 -0.06 6.44 3.14
C ILE A 46 -0.65 7.18 1.93
N ARG A 47 -0.52 8.51 1.87
CA ARG A 47 -0.95 9.31 0.71
C ARG A 47 -0.15 8.96 -0.54
N GLN A 48 1.17 8.85 -0.42
CA GLN A 48 2.04 8.48 -1.54
C GLN A 48 1.71 7.09 -2.06
N ASP A 49 1.52 6.10 -1.18
CA ASP A 49 1.14 4.74 -1.54
C ASP A 49 -0.18 4.70 -2.31
N GLN A 50 -1.18 5.50 -1.90
CA GLN A 50 -2.44 5.61 -2.63
C GLN A 50 -2.26 6.21 -4.03
N THR A 51 -1.38 7.20 -4.20
CA THR A 51 -1.11 7.80 -5.52
C THR A 51 -0.36 6.85 -6.46
N PHE A 52 0.61 6.07 -5.95
CA PHE A 52 1.32 5.07 -6.74
C PHE A 52 0.39 3.95 -7.18
N ASN A 53 -0.48 3.46 -6.29
CA ASN A 53 -1.45 2.42 -6.62
C ASN A 53 -2.43 2.87 -7.71
N ARG A 54 -2.90 4.13 -7.64
CA ARG A 54 -3.81 4.71 -8.65
C ARG A 54 -3.16 4.83 -10.04
N ARG A 55 -1.87 5.16 -10.10
CA ARG A 55 -1.11 5.21 -11.37
C ARG A 55 -0.89 3.81 -11.95
N GLY A 56 -0.54 2.83 -11.11
CA GLY A 56 -0.39 1.44 -11.53
C GLY A 56 -1.66 0.86 -12.15
N GLN A 57 -2.82 1.13 -11.54
CA GLN A 57 -4.11 0.68 -12.06
C GLN A 57 -4.46 1.31 -13.42
N LEU A 58 -4.11 2.59 -13.64
CA LEU A 58 -4.32 3.27 -14.92
C LEU A 58 -3.46 2.64 -16.04
N TYR A 59 -2.17 2.40 -15.78
CA TYR A 59 -1.29 1.75 -16.75
C TYR A 59 -1.73 0.32 -17.06
N GLY A 60 -2.21 -0.43 -16.05
CA GLY A 60 -2.80 -1.75 -16.24
C GLY A 60 -4.08 -1.72 -17.10
N PHE A 61 -4.93 -0.70 -16.92
CA PHE A 61 -6.12 -0.55 -17.76
C PHE A 61 -5.79 -0.24 -19.22
N ILE A 62 -4.84 0.69 -19.45
CA ILE A 62 -4.38 1.06 -20.79
C ILE A 62 -3.75 -0.16 -21.50
N SER A 63 -2.95 -0.96 -20.80
CA SER A 63 -2.31 -2.14 -21.42
C SER A 63 -3.33 -3.18 -21.87
N VAL A 64 -4.38 -3.45 -21.08
CA VAL A 64 -5.46 -4.37 -21.47
C VAL A 64 -6.18 -3.87 -22.72
N ILE A 65 -6.50 -2.57 -22.80
CA ILE A 65 -7.12 -1.98 -23.99
C ILE A 65 -6.23 -2.16 -25.22
N LEU A 66 -4.94 -1.88 -25.11
CA LEU A 66 -4.00 -2.02 -26.23
C LEU A 66 -3.91 -3.47 -26.72
N ILE A 67 -3.88 -4.44 -25.80
CA ILE A 67 -3.84 -5.87 -26.19
C ILE A 67 -5.15 -6.30 -26.86
N LEU A 68 -6.31 -5.82 -26.39
CA LEU A 68 -7.59 -6.07 -27.03
C LEU A 68 -7.65 -5.50 -28.45
N LEU A 69 -7.20 -4.26 -28.65
CA LEU A 69 -7.13 -3.66 -29.98
C LEU A 69 -6.20 -4.46 -30.91
N PHE A 70 -5.06 -4.91 -30.39
CA PHE A 70 -4.13 -5.74 -31.14
C PHE A 70 -4.75 -7.11 -31.51
N ALA A 71 -5.50 -7.73 -30.60
CA ALA A 71 -6.22 -8.97 -30.86
C ALA A 71 -7.27 -8.80 -31.98
N VAL A 72 -8.04 -7.70 -31.98
CA VAL A 72 -9.01 -7.40 -33.05
C VAL A 72 -8.29 -7.23 -34.40
N PHE A 73 -7.15 -6.54 -34.41
CA PHE A 73 -6.34 -6.35 -35.61
C PHE A 73 -5.80 -7.69 -36.18
N LEU A 74 -5.39 -8.62 -35.31
CA LEU A 74 -4.95 -9.96 -35.71
C LEU A 74 -6.06 -10.79 -36.34
N VAL A 75 -7.30 -10.67 -35.83
CA VAL A 75 -8.47 -11.32 -36.44
C VAL A 75 -8.73 -10.76 -37.84
N TRP A 76 -8.68 -9.44 -38.01
CA TRP A 76 -8.83 -8.81 -39.33
C TRP A 76 -7.72 -9.19 -40.31
N SER A 77 -6.51 -9.43 -39.81
CA SER A 77 -5.36 -9.86 -40.62
C SER A 77 -5.40 -11.34 -41.00
N GLY A 78 -6.43 -12.09 -40.58
CA GLY A 78 -6.63 -13.49 -40.96
C GLY A 78 -5.96 -14.51 -40.05
N TYR A 79 -5.49 -14.12 -38.85
CA TYR A 79 -4.88 -15.03 -37.88
C TYR A 79 -5.76 -15.21 -36.62
N PRO A 80 -6.92 -15.90 -36.72
CA PRO A 80 -7.83 -16.06 -35.59
C PRO A 80 -7.24 -16.93 -34.47
N ALA A 81 -6.38 -17.91 -34.80
CA ALA A 81 -5.77 -18.80 -33.81
C ALA A 81 -4.78 -18.07 -32.88
N THR A 82 -3.97 -17.15 -33.42
CA THR A 82 -3.06 -16.34 -32.60
C THR A 82 -3.80 -15.25 -31.83
N ALA A 83 -4.89 -14.70 -32.38
CA ALA A 83 -5.76 -13.80 -31.64
C ALA A 83 -6.42 -14.50 -30.44
N ALA A 84 -6.87 -15.75 -30.60
CA ALA A 84 -7.47 -16.55 -29.54
C ALA A 84 -6.46 -16.87 -28.42
N SER A 85 -5.22 -17.25 -28.75
CA SER A 85 -4.19 -17.50 -27.75
C SER A 85 -3.78 -16.23 -26.99
N LEU A 86 -3.70 -15.10 -27.69
CA LEU A 86 -3.43 -13.80 -27.08
C LEU A 86 -4.55 -13.39 -26.10
N ALA A 87 -5.80 -13.47 -26.54
CA ALA A 87 -6.97 -13.18 -25.70
C ALA A 87 -7.03 -14.13 -24.49
N GLY A 88 -6.85 -15.43 -24.69
CA GLY A 88 -6.81 -16.42 -23.60
C GLY A 88 -5.68 -16.15 -22.60
N GLY A 89 -4.49 -15.82 -23.10
CA GLY A 89 -3.34 -15.45 -22.27
C GLY A 89 -3.59 -14.21 -21.42
N THR A 90 -4.28 -13.20 -21.96
CA THR A 90 -4.62 -11.98 -21.20
C THR A 90 -5.62 -12.24 -20.07
N VAL A 91 -6.66 -13.05 -20.33
CA VAL A 91 -7.64 -13.44 -19.30
C VAL A 91 -6.97 -14.26 -18.20
N PHE A 92 -6.10 -15.19 -18.57
CA PHE A 92 -5.32 -15.98 -17.61
C PHE A 92 -4.41 -15.10 -16.75
N ALA A 93 -3.68 -14.17 -17.36
CA ALA A 93 -2.83 -13.23 -16.64
C ALA A 93 -3.62 -12.35 -15.66
N LEU A 94 -4.80 -11.86 -16.06
CA LEU A 94 -5.72 -11.12 -15.18
C LEU A 94 -6.18 -11.99 -14.01
N ALA A 95 -6.60 -13.24 -14.27
CA ALA A 95 -7.02 -14.16 -13.22
C ALA A 95 -5.89 -14.41 -12.20
N CYS A 96 -4.66 -14.65 -12.66
CA CYS A 96 -3.49 -14.78 -11.78
C CYS A 96 -3.24 -13.51 -10.97
N ALA A 97 -3.33 -12.33 -11.59
CA ALA A 97 -3.15 -11.05 -10.89
C ALA A 97 -4.20 -10.84 -9.78
N PHE A 98 -5.46 -11.19 -10.03
CA PHE A 98 -6.54 -11.14 -9.03
C PHE A 98 -6.30 -12.11 -7.87
N VAL A 99 -5.88 -13.34 -8.14
CA VAL A 99 -5.57 -14.33 -7.11
C VAL A 99 -4.41 -13.87 -6.22
N ILE A 100 -3.33 -13.38 -6.82
CA ILE A 100 -2.17 -12.85 -6.08
C ILE A 100 -2.56 -11.61 -5.28
N GLY A 101 -3.39 -10.73 -5.84
CA GLY A 101 -3.93 -9.57 -5.14
C GLY A 101 -4.70 -9.96 -3.87
N ARG A 102 -5.56 -10.97 -3.96
CA ARG A 102 -6.33 -11.51 -2.81
C ARG A 102 -5.41 -12.09 -1.73
N SER A 103 -4.35 -12.81 -2.09
CA SER A 103 -3.42 -13.36 -1.11
C SER A 103 -2.65 -12.30 -0.33
N ARG A 104 -2.35 -11.15 -0.94
CA ARG A 104 -1.69 -10.02 -0.26
C ARG A 104 -2.60 -9.32 0.74
N ASP A 105 -3.90 -9.29 0.48
CA ASP A 105 -4.90 -8.68 1.36
C ASP A 105 -5.12 -9.53 2.63
N GLN A 106 -5.09 -10.86 2.49
CA GLN A 106 -5.25 -11.78 3.63
C GLN A 106 -4.05 -11.83 4.58
N GLY A 107 -2.83 -11.57 4.11
CA GLY A 107 -1.63 -11.52 4.95
C GLY A 107 -1.50 -10.24 5.79
N LYS A 108 -2.42 -9.28 5.63
CA LYS A 108 -2.43 -7.99 6.33
C LYS A 108 -3.46 -7.94 7.47
N ASN A 109 -4.20 -9.02 7.72
CA ASN A 109 -5.22 -9.15 8.76
C ASN A 109 -4.69 -9.94 9.96
#